data_AF-A0A5K1BU26-F1
#
_entry.id   AF-A0A5K1BU26-F1
#
_cell.length_a   1.000
_cell.length_b   1.000
_cell.length_c   1.000
_cell.angle_alpha   90.00
_cell.angle_beta   90.00
_cell.angle_gamma   90.00
#
_symmetry.space_group_name_H-M   'P 1'
#
loop_
_entity.id
_entity.type
_entity.pdbx_description
1 polymer ?
#
loop_
_entity_poly.entity_id
_entity_poly.type
_entity_poly.pdbx_seq_one_letter_code
_entity_poly.pdbx_strand_id
1 'polypeptide(L)'
;MSWFTPEVSTVTDGCHNFFDIKLMESLSRALVAFYPIAGRLRHGEGGHPKIDCNGCGALFVKAVAKGKLDDFRDFDATMEMR
;
A
#
# COMPACT_ATOMS: atom_id res chain seq x y z
N MET A 1 -20.39 -19.76 11.30
CA MET A 1 -19.22 -18.93 11.65
C MET A 1 -17.93 -19.71 11.34
N SER A 2 -17.41 -19.62 10.11
CA SER A 2 -16.09 -20.13 9.72
C SER A 2 -15.92 -19.95 8.21
N TRP A 3 -15.52 -18.77 7.73
CA TRP A 3 -15.17 -18.60 6.31
C TRP A 3 -13.94 -17.72 6.06
N PHE A 4 -13.20 -17.34 7.10
CA PHE A 4 -11.95 -16.61 6.94
C PHE A 4 -10.82 -17.32 7.69
N THR A 5 -10.29 -18.38 7.09
CA THR A 5 -8.88 -18.72 7.27
C THR A 5 -8.13 -18.03 6.14
N PRO A 6 -7.27 -17.02 6.39
CA PRO A 6 -6.35 -16.56 5.36
C PRO A 6 -5.32 -17.67 5.17
N GLU A 7 -5.58 -18.55 4.20
CA GLU A 7 -4.56 -19.44 3.69
C GLU A 7 -3.59 -18.54 2.92
N VAL A 8 -2.51 -18.13 3.59
CA VAL A 8 -1.41 -17.41 2.95
C VAL A 8 -0.68 -18.42 2.05
N SER A 9 -1.25 -18.69 0.88
CA SER A 9 -0.57 -19.46 -0.15
C SER A 9 0.55 -18.60 -0.70
N THR A 10 1.74 -18.68 -0.10
CA THR A 10 2.96 -18.14 -0.69
C THR A 10 3.29 -18.98 -1.92
N VAL A 11 2.62 -18.69 -3.04
CA VAL A 11 3.01 -19.20 -4.35
C VAL A 11 4.36 -18.56 -4.68
N THR A 12 5.44 -19.25 -4.32
CA THR A 12 6.80 -18.92 -4.73
C THR A 12 7.01 -19.51 -6.12
N ASP A 13 6.50 -18.82 -7.13
CA ASP A 13 6.86 -19.10 -8.52
C ASP A 13 8.24 -18.49 -8.83
N GLY A 14 9.08 -19.27 -9.49
CA GLY A 14 10.52 -19.04 -9.60
C GLY A 14 10.93 -17.72 -10.25
N CYS A 15 12.02 -17.14 -9.71
CA CYS A 15 12.93 -16.19 -10.36
C CYS A 15 12.42 -14.77 -10.70
N HIS A 16 11.41 -14.23 -10.01
CA HIS A 16 11.19 -12.77 -10.00
C HIS A 16 11.36 -12.25 -8.58
N ASN A 17 12.27 -11.27 -8.39
CA ASN A 17 12.45 -10.57 -7.13
C ASN A 17 11.05 -10.23 -6.55
N PHE A 18 10.73 -10.78 -5.39
CA PHE A 18 9.40 -10.64 -4.79
C PHE A 18 9.04 -9.15 -4.65
N PHE A 19 10.03 -8.30 -4.34
CA PHE A 19 9.93 -6.85 -4.46
C PHE A 19 10.76 -6.33 -5.64
N ASP A 20 10.17 -5.46 -6.45
CA ASP A 20 10.91 -4.75 -7.50
C ASP A 20 11.79 -3.68 -6.84
N ILE A 21 13.11 -3.88 -6.90
CA ILE A 21 14.09 -3.00 -6.26
C ILE A 21 13.99 -1.57 -6.81
N LYS A 22 13.71 -1.41 -8.11
CA LYS A 22 13.56 -0.08 -8.72
C LYS A 22 12.34 0.65 -8.17
N LEU A 23 11.26 -0.08 -7.92
CA LEU A 23 10.06 0.47 -7.32
C LEU A 23 10.31 0.90 -5.86
N MET A 24 11.06 0.11 -5.10
CA MET A 24 11.43 0.47 -3.72
C MET A 24 12.34 1.69 -3.66
N GLU A 25 13.33 1.77 -4.55
CA GLU A 25 14.25 2.91 -4.62
C GLU A 25 13.51 4.21 -4.99
N SER A 26 12.63 4.14 -5.99
CA SER A 26 11.82 5.29 -6.38
C SER A 26 10.85 5.72 -5.28
N LEU A 27 10.21 4.77 -4.58
CA LEU A 27 9.36 5.08 -3.42
C LEU A 27 10.17 5.77 -2.31
N SER A 28 11.36 5.26 -1.98
CA SER A 28 12.25 5.88 -0.98
C SER A 28 12.58 7.34 -1.33
N ARG A 29 12.93 7.60 -2.60
CA ARG A 29 13.19 8.97 -3.08
C ARG A 29 11.95 9.86 -3.02
N ALA A 30 10.79 9.34 -3.38
CA ALA A 30 9.53 10.08 -3.32
C ALA A 30 9.15 10.44 -1.87
N LEU A 31 9.36 9.54 -0.91
CA LEU A 31 9.06 9.79 0.51
C LEU A 31 9.92 10.90 1.12
N VAL A 32 11.06 11.25 0.54
CA VAL A 32 11.81 12.44 0.97
C VAL A 32 11.06 13.72 0.63
N ALA A 33 10.54 13.83 -0.60
CA ALA A 33 9.75 14.98 -1.03
C ALA A 33 8.36 15.00 -0.37
N PHE A 34 7.77 13.83 -0.14
CA PHE A 34 6.45 13.64 0.46
C PHE A 34 6.55 13.03 1.86
N TYR A 35 7.41 13.60 2.69
CA TYR A 35 7.70 13.10 4.04
C TYR A 35 6.47 12.91 4.95
N PRO A 36 5.35 13.65 4.84
CA PRO A 36 4.19 13.40 5.70
C PRO A 36 3.58 12.02 5.49
N ILE A 37 3.67 11.45 4.28
CA ILE A 37 3.13 10.12 3.97
C ILE A 37 3.94 9.01 4.68
N ALA A 38 5.20 9.27 5.02
CA ALA A 38 6.03 8.37 5.83
C ALA A 38 5.76 8.48 7.35
N GLY A 39 4.80 9.31 7.77
CA GLY A 39 4.45 9.55 9.16
C GLY A 39 3.33 8.67 9.69
N ARG A 40 2.76 9.02 10.85
CA ARG A 40 1.58 8.36 11.43
C ARG A 40 0.53 9.39 11.85
N LEU A 41 -0.74 9.05 11.72
CA LEU A 41 -1.81 9.89 12.25
C LEU A 41 -1.80 9.86 13.77
N ARG A 42 -1.84 11.04 14.38
CA ARG A 42 -1.96 11.26 15.81
C ARG A 42 -3.12 12.20 16.07
N HIS A 43 -3.85 11.97 17.15
CA HIS A 43 -4.85 12.93 17.59
C HIS A 43 -4.15 14.18 18.13
N GLY A 44 -4.42 15.34 17.54
CA GLY A 44 -3.84 16.60 17.98
C GLY A 44 -4.57 17.16 19.20
N GLU A 45 -3.86 17.96 20.00
CA GLU A 45 -4.49 18.84 20.99
C GLU A 45 -5.43 19.80 20.24
N GLY A 46 -6.74 19.67 20.48
CA GLY A 46 -7.80 20.39 19.77
C GLY A 46 -8.73 19.52 18.93
N GLY A 47 -8.58 18.19 18.92
CA GLY A 47 -9.49 17.27 18.22
C GLY A 47 -9.22 17.14 16.72
N HIS A 48 -8.31 17.96 16.18
CA HIS A 48 -7.90 17.90 14.79
C HIS A 48 -6.84 16.80 14.59
N PRO A 49 -7.00 15.91 13.59
CA PRO A 49 -5.98 14.92 13.27
C PRO A 49 -4.70 15.63 12.79
N LYS A 50 -3.55 15.20 13.30
CA LYS A 50 -2.23 15.67 12.89
C LYS A 50 -1.41 14.49 12.39
N ILE A 51 -0.48 14.76 11.48
CA ILE A 51 0.48 13.75 11.02
C ILE A 51 1.79 13.95 11.79
N ASP A 52 2.17 12.94 12.55
CA ASP A 52 3.48 12.83 13.18
C ASP A 52 4.50 12.36 12.13
N CYS A 53 5.35 13.27 11.68
CA CYS A 53 6.33 13.06 10.61
C CYS A 53 7.59 12.35 11.13
N ASN A 54 7.41 11.14 11.67
CA ASN A 54 8.44 10.36 12.36
C ASN A 54 9.31 9.46 11.45
N GLY A 55 9.06 9.48 10.13
CA GLY A 55 9.83 8.69 9.18
C GLY A 55 9.65 7.17 9.34
N CYS A 56 8.56 6.70 9.97
CA CYS A 56 8.24 5.28 10.09
C CYS A 56 7.96 4.56 8.75
N GLY A 57 8.07 5.27 7.62
CA GLY A 57 7.92 4.73 6.28
C GLY A 57 6.47 4.48 5.89
N ALA A 58 6.28 4.02 4.66
CA ALA A 58 4.98 3.68 4.10
C ALA A 58 4.83 2.15 3.95
N LEU A 59 3.61 1.64 4.14
CA LEU A 59 3.30 0.24 3.90
C LEU A 59 3.22 0.00 2.39
N PHE A 60 4.03 -0.92 1.88
CA PHE A 60 3.97 -1.37 0.49
C PHE A 60 3.59 -2.85 0.43
N VAL A 61 2.50 -3.17 -0.26
CA VAL A 61 1.99 -4.54 -0.41
C VAL A 61 1.99 -4.92 -1.88
N LYS A 62 2.61 -6.05 -2.20
CA LYS A 62 2.50 -6.68 -3.53
C LYS A 62 1.48 -7.81 -3.46
N ALA A 63 0.49 -7.74 -4.34
CA ALA A 63 -0.47 -8.82 -4.55
C ALA A 63 -0.32 -9.35 -5.98
N VAL A 64 -0.56 -10.64 -6.15
CA VAL A 64 -0.60 -11.30 -7.47
C VAL A 64 -1.95 -11.99 -7.58
N ALA A 65 -2.70 -11.68 -8.63
CA ALA A 65 -3.98 -12.29 -8.93
C ALA A 65 -3.91 -13.04 -10.25
N LYS A 66 -4.62 -14.17 -10.34
CA LYS A 66 -4.81 -14.90 -11.59
C LYS A 66 -6.02 -14.30 -12.31
N GLY A 67 -5.82 -13.78 -13.52
CA GLY A 67 -6.85 -13.12 -14.31
C GLY A 67 -6.28 -11.98 -15.14
N LYS A 68 -7.07 -11.45 -16.07
CA LYS A 68 -6.73 -10.22 -16.80
C LYS A 68 -7.38 -9.04 -16.10
N LEU A 69 -6.77 -7.86 -16.21
CA LEU A 69 -7.37 -6.63 -15.68
C LEU A 69 -8.78 -6.39 -16.27
N ASP A 70 -9.00 -6.80 -17.52
CA ASP A 70 -10.29 -6.72 -18.20
C ASP A 70 -11.42 -7.49 -17.54
N ASP A 71 -11.09 -8.55 -16.79
CA ASP A 71 -12.09 -9.35 -16.06
C ASP A 71 -12.63 -8.59 -14.83
N PHE A 72 -11.98 -7.48 -14.45
CA PHE A 72 -12.27 -6.67 -13.26
C PHE A 72 -12.77 -5.25 -13.60
N ARG A 73 -13.27 -5.01 -14.83
CA ARG A 73 -13.67 -3.68 -15.34
C ARG A 73 -14.80 -2.95 -14.58
N ASP A 74 -15.37 -3.55 -13.54
CA ASP A 74 -16.35 -2.89 -12.66
C ASP A 74 -15.70 -1.88 -11.68
N PHE A 75 -14.37 -1.83 -11.62
CA PHE A 75 -13.64 -0.76 -10.93
C PHE A 75 -13.58 0.51 -11.79
N ASP A 76 -14.72 1.13 -12.07
CA ASP A 76 -14.70 2.52 -12.53
C ASP A 76 -14.22 3.37 -11.34
N ALA A 77 -13.05 4.00 -11.47
CA ALA A 77 -12.48 4.81 -10.42
C ALA A 77 -13.32 6.08 -10.27
N THR A 78 -14.41 6.00 -9.52
CA THR A 78 -15.14 7.19 -9.05
C THR A 78 -14.20 7.97 -8.15
N MET A 79 -13.53 8.96 -8.73
CA MET A 79 -12.72 9.96 -8.04
C MET A 79 -13.65 10.94 -7.29
N GLU A 80 -14.49 10.44 -6.40
CA GLU A 80 -15.25 11.27 -5.47
C GLU A 80 -14.34 11.57 -4.26
N MET A 81 -13.53 12.62 -4.41
CA MET A 81 -12.78 13.21 -3.30
C MET A 81 -13.64 14.33 -2.70
N ARG A 82 -14.56 13.98 -1.81
CA ARG A 82 -15.37 14.93 -1.03
C ARG A 82 -14.71 15.28 0.30
#